data_AF-U7V4E6-F1
#
_entry.id   AF-U7V4E6-F1
#
_cell.length_a   1.000
_cell.length_b   1.000
_cell.length_c   1.000
_cell.angle_alpha   90.00
_cell.angle_beta   90.00
_cell.angle_gamma   90.00
#
_symmetry.space_group_name_H-M   'P 1'
#
loop_
_entity.id
_entity.type
_entity.pdbx_description
1 polymer ?
#
loop_
_entity_poly.entity_id
_entity_poly.type
_entity_poly.pdbx_seq_one_letter_code
_entity_poly.pdbx_strand_id
1 'polypeptide(L)'
;MNTMLTHDAHPDAASQASERKAMIGAGAGMLILVVLLGAAIAAADSVLGWVLAGLILGWLGLACYLVVGVLSAVRANRASYKALAHARAEEQDGMLADKLSHSFQIVLVQSREISKYLNEDGEQSRTMIERALDTINTTASNGMGMVNDEMRGEE
;
A
#
# COMPACT_ATOMS: atom_id res chain seq x y z
N MET A 1 17.53 23.64 22.20
CA MET A 1 18.03 22.25 22.01
C MET A 1 17.17 21.61 20.93
N ASN A 2 17.83 21.00 19.94
CA ASN A 2 17.32 20.39 18.71
C ASN A 2 16.19 19.36 18.94
N THR A 3 15.09 19.38 18.16
CA THR A 3 14.84 18.70 16.87
C THR A 3 14.87 17.16 16.92
N MET A 4 13.72 16.51 16.70
CA MET A 4 13.61 15.38 15.77
C MET A 4 12.15 15.16 15.35
N LEU A 5 11.88 15.53 14.10
CA LEU A 5 10.75 15.09 13.27
C LEU A 5 11.08 13.74 12.62
N THR A 6 10.09 13.21 11.89
CA THR A 6 10.10 12.10 10.91
C THR A 6 9.61 10.77 11.51
N HIS A 7 8.76 9.96 10.86
CA HIS A 7 8.34 9.95 9.46
C HIS A 7 7.11 9.04 9.28
N ASP A 8 5.90 9.60 9.26
CA ASP A 8 4.74 8.92 8.66
C ASP A 8 4.85 9.08 7.15
N ALA A 9 5.49 8.11 6.49
CA ALA A 9 5.53 8.04 5.04
C ALA A 9 4.20 7.47 4.53
N HIS A 10 3.25 8.35 4.24
CA HIS A 10 2.06 8.04 3.44
C HIS A 10 2.52 7.59 2.03
N PRO A 11 2.31 6.32 1.63
CA PRO A 11 2.83 5.81 0.36
C PRO A 11 2.14 6.38 -0.90
N ASP A 12 1.10 7.20 -0.74
CA ASP A 12 0.20 7.60 -1.84
C ASP A 12 0.55 8.94 -2.50
N ALA A 13 1.27 9.83 -1.81
CA ALA A 13 1.67 11.12 -2.39
C ALA A 13 2.88 10.96 -3.32
N ALA A 14 3.83 10.08 -2.95
CA ALA A 14 5.02 9.81 -3.74
C ALA A 14 4.71 8.97 -5.01
N SER A 15 3.78 8.01 -4.91
CA SER A 15 3.33 7.20 -6.05
C SER A 15 2.55 8.05 -7.07
N GLN A 16 1.59 8.86 -6.63
CA GLN A 16 0.83 9.76 -7.51
C GLN A 16 1.69 10.87 -8.12
N ALA A 17 2.68 11.39 -7.40
CA ALA A 17 3.63 12.34 -7.95
C ALA A 17 4.55 11.70 -9.00
N SER A 18 4.94 10.44 -8.81
CA SER A 18 5.69 9.65 -9.79
C SER A 18 4.86 9.38 -11.04
N GLU A 19 3.59 9.01 -10.87
CA GLU A 19 2.65 8.74 -11.95
C GLU A 19 2.36 9.99 -12.79
N ARG A 20 2.12 11.14 -12.15
CA ARG A 20 1.95 12.43 -12.83
C ARG A 20 3.20 12.85 -13.58
N LYS A 21 4.40 12.64 -13.01
CA LYS A 21 5.68 12.94 -13.67
C LYS A 21 5.93 12.01 -14.86
N ALA A 22 5.57 10.73 -14.74
CA ALA A 22 5.66 9.76 -15.83
C ALA A 22 4.68 10.10 -16.97
N MET A 23 3.45 10.49 -16.66
CA MET A 23 2.46 10.94 -17.66
C MET A 23 2.90 12.22 -18.39
N ILE A 24 3.47 13.19 -17.67
CA ILE A 24 3.99 14.43 -18.28
C ILE A 24 5.20 14.11 -19.16
N GLY A 25 6.10 13.23 -18.73
CA GLY A 25 7.25 12.78 -19.53
C GLY A 25 6.83 12.04 -20.81
N ALA A 26 5.86 11.13 -20.70
CA ALA A 26 5.30 10.42 -21.85
C ALA A 26 4.57 11.35 -22.83
N GLY A 27 3.79 12.32 -22.31
CA GLY A 27 3.11 13.33 -23.12
C GLY A 27 4.08 14.26 -23.84
N ALA A 28 5.13 14.72 -23.16
CA ALA A 28 6.17 15.54 -23.75
C ALA A 28 6.94 14.78 -24.83
N GLY A 29 7.31 13.53 -24.58
CA GLY A 29 7.97 12.67 -25.58
C GLY A 29 7.12 12.43 -26.81
N MET A 30 5.82 12.17 -26.63
CA MET A 30 4.86 12.00 -27.73
C MET A 30 4.73 13.28 -28.56
N LEU A 31 4.62 14.44 -27.93
CA LEU A 31 4.51 15.73 -28.61
C LEU A 31 5.76 16.01 -29.45
N ILE A 32 6.95 15.77 -28.89
CA ILE A 32 8.23 15.91 -29.62
C ILE A 32 8.25 14.99 -30.86
N LEU A 33 7.84 13.73 -30.72
CA LEU A 33 7.77 12.81 -31.86
C LEU A 33 6.82 13.30 -32.95
N VAL A 34 5.65 13.83 -32.59
CA VAL A 34 4.68 14.38 -33.55
C VAL A 34 5.24 15.59 -34.29
N VAL A 35 5.95 16.49 -33.59
CA VAL A 35 6.59 17.67 -34.22
C VAL A 35 7.72 17.25 -35.16
N LEU A 36 8.58 16.32 -34.74
CA LEU A 36 9.66 15.81 -35.60
C LEU A 36 9.09 15.07 -36.82
N LEU A 37 8.00 14.32 -36.66
CA LEU A 37 7.33 13.64 -37.76
C LEU A 37 6.74 14.64 -38.76
N GLY A 38 6.07 15.70 -38.28
CA GLY A 38 5.57 16.77 -39.14
C GLY A 38 6.68 17.47 -39.92
N ALA A 39 7.82 17.74 -39.27
CA ALA A 39 9.00 18.30 -39.92
C ALA A 39 9.61 17.35 -40.97
N ALA A 40 9.62 16.04 -40.71
CA ALA A 40 10.11 15.04 -41.66
C ALA A 40 9.24 14.99 -42.92
N ILE A 41 7.91 15.06 -42.76
CA ILE A 41 6.96 15.08 -43.88
C ILE A 41 7.10 16.36 -44.71
N ALA A 42 7.25 17.52 -44.05
CA ALA A 42 7.46 18.79 -44.75
C ALA A 42 8.79 18.83 -45.54
N ALA A 43 9.75 18.02 -45.13
CA ALA A 43 11.07 17.91 -45.73
C ALA A 43 11.27 16.56 -46.46
N ALA A 44 10.19 15.88 -46.88
CA ALA A 44 10.21 14.49 -47.34
C ALA A 44 11.13 14.22 -48.54
N ASP A 45 11.20 15.16 -49.49
CA ASP A 45 12.10 15.06 -50.65
C ASP A 45 13.56 15.44 -50.33
N SER A 46 13.82 15.91 -49.12
CA SER A 46 15.15 16.30 -48.66
C SER A 46 15.83 15.19 -47.89
N VAL A 47 17.16 15.13 -47.98
CA VAL A 47 18.01 14.23 -47.18
C VAL A 47 17.75 14.40 -45.68
N LEU A 48 17.41 15.61 -45.25
CA LEU A 48 17.11 15.92 -43.85
C LEU A 48 15.83 15.24 -43.35
N GLY A 49 14.82 15.10 -44.22
CA GLY A 49 13.58 14.38 -43.90
C GLY A 49 13.80 12.88 -43.68
N TRP A 50 14.65 12.25 -44.51
CA TRP A 50 15.01 10.84 -44.36
C TRP A 50 15.86 10.56 -43.12
N VAL A 51 16.80 11.46 -42.79
CA VAL A 51 17.58 11.38 -41.54
C VAL A 51 16.65 11.49 -40.33
N LEU A 52 15.69 12.41 -40.37
CA LEU A 52 14.73 12.61 -39.29
C LEU A 52 13.75 11.43 -39.16
N ALA A 53 13.29 10.87 -40.27
CA ALA A 53 12.46 9.67 -40.30
C ALA A 53 13.18 8.46 -39.67
N GLY A 54 14.46 8.26 -40.00
CA GLY A 54 15.29 7.21 -39.38
C GLY A 54 15.44 7.39 -37.86
N LEU A 55 15.61 8.63 -37.40
CA LEU A 55 15.69 8.94 -35.98
C LEU A 55 14.39 8.58 -35.25
N ILE A 56 13.23 8.96 -35.79
CA ILE A 56 11.91 8.65 -35.22
C ILE A 56 11.69 7.13 -35.17
N LEU A 57 12.03 6.43 -36.26
CA LEU A 57 11.88 4.97 -36.35
C LEU A 57 12.77 4.26 -35.32
N GLY A 58 14.01 4.73 -35.13
CA GLY A 58 14.91 4.22 -34.09
C GLY A 58 14.34 4.39 -32.67
N TRP A 59 13.78 5.56 -32.36
CA TRP A 59 13.13 5.82 -31.06
C TRP A 59 11.88 4.96 -30.85
N LEU A 60 11.07 4.78 -31.89
CA LEU A 60 9.86 3.96 -31.82
C LEU A 60 10.19 2.48 -31.63
N GLY A 61 11.22 1.98 -32.32
CA GLY A 61 11.75 0.64 -32.13
C GLY A 61 12.26 0.40 -30.71
N LEU A 62 13.01 1.35 -30.14
CA LEU A 62 13.47 1.29 -28.76
C LEU A 62 12.30 1.24 -27.76
N ALA A 63 11.29 2.09 -27.94
CA ALA A 63 10.11 2.10 -27.08
C ALA A 63 9.36 0.76 -27.14
N CYS A 64 9.16 0.22 -28.35
CA CYS A 64 8.52 -1.09 -28.53
C CYS A 64 9.32 -2.20 -27.84
N TYR A 65 10.65 -2.20 -27.99
CA TYR A 65 11.53 -3.17 -27.34
C TYR A 65 11.42 -3.12 -25.82
N LEU A 66 11.46 -1.92 -25.21
CA LEU A 66 11.31 -1.76 -23.77
C LEU A 66 9.94 -2.23 -23.26
N VAL A 67 8.87 -1.88 -23.97
CA VAL A 67 7.50 -2.28 -23.61
C VAL A 67 7.37 -3.81 -23.68
N VAL A 68 7.80 -4.45 -24.76
CA VAL A 68 7.77 -5.92 -24.88
C VAL A 68 8.64 -6.58 -23.80
N GLY A 69 9.82 -6.03 -23.52
CA GLY A 69 10.70 -6.48 -22.45
C GLY A 69 10.02 -6.43 -21.08
N VAL A 70 9.45 -5.29 -20.72
CA VAL A 70 8.73 -5.12 -19.45
C VAL A 70 7.49 -6.00 -19.39
N LEU A 71 6.67 -6.06 -20.43
CA LEU A 71 5.47 -6.91 -20.45
C LEU A 71 5.83 -8.38 -20.33
N SER A 72 6.91 -8.84 -20.98
CA SER A 72 7.39 -10.21 -20.87
C SER A 72 7.89 -10.52 -19.46
N ALA A 73 8.65 -9.61 -18.85
CA ALA A 73 9.15 -9.73 -17.48
C ALA A 73 8.00 -9.73 -16.46
N VAL A 74 7.04 -8.82 -16.61
CA VAL A 74 5.83 -8.77 -15.78
C VAL A 74 5.06 -10.08 -15.92
N ARG A 75 4.85 -10.58 -17.14
CA ARG A 75 4.10 -11.82 -17.38
C ARG A 75 4.82 -13.04 -16.80
N ALA A 76 6.15 -13.10 -16.88
CA ALA A 76 6.96 -14.14 -16.25
C ALA A 76 6.88 -14.08 -14.71
N ASN A 77 6.87 -12.88 -14.15
CA ASN A 77 6.85 -12.67 -12.70
C ASN A 77 5.45 -12.68 -12.08
N ARG A 78 4.36 -12.73 -12.87
CA ARG A 78 2.97 -12.74 -12.35
C ARG A 78 2.74 -13.84 -11.31
N ALA A 79 3.33 -15.01 -11.49
CA ALA A 79 3.23 -16.11 -10.53
C ALA A 79 3.92 -15.76 -9.21
N SER A 80 5.12 -15.19 -9.27
CA SER A 80 5.87 -14.73 -8.10
C SER A 80 5.17 -13.61 -7.35
N TYR A 81 4.59 -12.63 -8.07
CA TYR A 81 3.81 -11.55 -7.46
C TYR A 81 2.56 -12.08 -6.73
N LYS A 82 1.85 -13.04 -7.33
CA LYS A 82 0.71 -13.68 -6.68
C LYS A 82 1.13 -14.45 -5.42
N ALA A 83 2.21 -15.21 -5.49
CA ALA A 83 2.74 -15.95 -4.34
C ALA A 83 3.14 -15.00 -3.19
N LEU A 84 3.80 -13.89 -3.51
CA LEU A 84 4.14 -12.84 -2.54
C LEU A 84 2.91 -12.15 -1.94
N ALA A 85 1.88 -11.89 -2.75
CA ALA A 85 0.63 -11.32 -2.27
C ALA A 85 -0.09 -12.26 -1.29
N HIS A 86 -0.15 -13.57 -1.61
CA HIS A 86 -0.72 -14.58 -0.72
C HIS A 86 0.09 -14.73 0.58
N ALA A 87 1.42 -14.78 0.50
CA ALA A 87 2.28 -14.88 1.68
C ALA A 87 2.11 -13.66 2.62
N ARG A 88 1.97 -12.46 2.05
CA ARG A 88 1.71 -11.24 2.83
C ARG A 88 0.33 -11.27 3.49
N ALA A 89 -0.71 -11.74 2.80
CA ALA A 89 -2.04 -11.86 3.36
C ALA A 89 -2.06 -12.88 4.52
N GLU A 90 -1.40 -14.03 4.35
CA GLU A 90 -1.29 -15.05 5.41
C GLU A 90 -0.52 -14.53 6.63
N GLU A 91 0.54 -13.74 6.43
CA GLU A 91 1.28 -13.09 7.51
C GLU A 91 0.43 -12.04 8.26
N GLN A 92 -0.39 -11.29 7.53
CA GLN A 92 -1.32 -10.30 8.09
C GLN A 92 -2.41 -10.97 8.93
N ASP A 93 -3.04 -12.03 8.40
CA ASP A 93 -4.03 -12.84 9.11
C ASP A 93 -3.45 -13.44 10.40
N GLY A 94 -2.23 -13.99 10.32
CA GLY A 94 -1.53 -14.54 11.50
C GLY A 94 -1.25 -13.48 12.57
N MET A 95 -0.81 -12.29 12.16
CA MET A 95 -0.57 -11.17 13.07
C MET A 95 -1.87 -10.66 13.71
N LEU A 96 -2.97 -10.59 12.96
CA LEU A 96 -4.28 -10.23 13.50
C LEU A 96 -4.74 -11.25 14.53
N ALA A 97 -4.63 -12.55 14.21
CA ALA A 97 -4.99 -13.64 15.11
C ALA A 97 -4.20 -13.59 16.43
N ASP A 98 -2.89 -13.32 16.38
CA ASP A 98 -2.05 -13.19 17.57
C ASP A 98 -2.46 -12.00 18.46
N LYS A 99 -2.75 -10.84 17.85
CA LYS A 99 -3.18 -9.66 18.61
C LYS A 99 -4.59 -9.83 19.22
N LEU A 100 -5.50 -10.49 18.50
CA LEU A 100 -6.82 -10.84 19.02
C LEU A 100 -6.72 -11.85 20.15
N SER A 101 -5.89 -12.88 19.99
CA SER A 101 -5.59 -13.86 21.05
C SER A 101 -5.10 -13.17 22.34
N HIS A 102 -4.17 -12.21 22.21
CA HIS A 102 -3.68 -11.44 23.34
C HIS A 102 -4.79 -10.59 24.00
N SER A 103 -5.62 -9.93 23.18
CA SER A 103 -6.74 -9.12 23.66
C SER A 103 -7.77 -9.96 24.41
N PHE A 104 -8.10 -11.16 23.92
CA PHE A 104 -8.98 -12.11 24.60
C PHE A 104 -8.36 -12.65 25.90
N GLN A 105 -7.04 -12.86 25.94
CA GLN A 105 -6.37 -13.26 27.18
C GLN A 105 -6.52 -12.21 28.29
N ILE A 106 -6.42 -10.91 27.96
CA ILE A 106 -6.64 -9.82 28.92
C ILE A 106 -8.08 -9.85 29.45
N VAL A 107 -9.07 -9.98 28.57
CA VAL A 107 -10.49 -10.08 28.97
C VAL A 107 -10.73 -11.29 29.89
N LEU A 108 -10.08 -12.42 29.61
CA LEU A 108 -10.16 -13.62 30.46
C LEU A 108 -9.53 -13.40 31.84
N VAL A 109 -8.41 -12.69 31.94
CA VAL A 109 -7.78 -12.36 33.23
C VAL A 109 -8.69 -11.44 34.03
N GLN A 110 -9.22 -10.38 33.42
CA GLN A 110 -10.10 -9.42 34.10
C GLN A 110 -11.44 -10.03 34.52
N SER A 111 -12.02 -10.95 33.73
CA SER A 111 -13.26 -11.65 34.12
C SER A 111 -13.05 -12.59 35.31
N ARG A 112 -11.86 -13.19 35.46
CA ARG A 112 -11.48 -13.93 36.67
C ARG A 112 -11.30 -13.01 37.87
N GLU A 113 -10.75 -11.82 37.67
CA GLU A 113 -10.60 -10.81 38.73
C GLU A 113 -11.97 -10.37 39.26
N ILE A 114 -12.93 -10.09 38.37
CA ILE A 114 -14.32 -9.78 38.75
C ILE A 114 -14.91 -10.92 39.58
N SER A 115 -14.76 -12.16 39.12
CA SER A 115 -15.30 -13.35 39.80
C SER A 115 -14.76 -13.51 41.24
N LYS A 116 -13.52 -13.07 41.49
CA LYS A 116 -12.90 -13.12 42.82
C LYS A 116 -13.54 -12.12 43.78
N TYR A 117 -13.81 -10.91 43.31
CA TYR A 117 -14.35 -9.82 44.12
C TYR A 117 -15.89 -9.80 44.19
N LEU A 118 -16.57 -10.61 43.37
CA LEU A 118 -18.04 -10.60 43.23
C LEU A 118 -18.80 -10.97 44.52
N ASN A 119 -18.21 -11.83 45.37
CA ASN A 119 -18.82 -12.30 46.62
C ASN A 119 -18.30 -11.55 47.85
N GLU A 120 -17.42 -10.57 47.67
CA GLU A 120 -16.86 -9.76 48.75
C GLU A 120 -17.69 -8.48 48.91
N ASP A 121 -18.29 -8.29 50.07
CA ASP A 121 -19.02 -7.06 50.39
C ASP A 121 -18.05 -5.97 50.86
N GLY A 122 -17.72 -5.05 49.95
CA GLY A 122 -16.88 -3.89 50.25
C GLY A 122 -16.83 -2.85 49.13
N GLU A 123 -16.68 -1.58 49.48
CA GLU A 123 -16.48 -0.47 48.54
C GLU A 123 -15.22 -0.68 47.67
N GLN A 124 -14.20 -1.30 48.26
CA GLN A 124 -12.96 -1.66 47.59
C GLN A 124 -13.18 -2.75 46.51
N SER A 125 -13.97 -3.78 46.81
CA SER A 125 -14.31 -4.86 45.86
C SER A 125 -15.13 -4.33 44.68
N ARG A 126 -16.08 -3.41 44.94
CA ARG A 126 -16.82 -2.70 43.87
C ARG A 126 -15.90 -1.87 42.97
N THR A 127 -14.94 -1.16 43.55
CA THR A 127 -13.96 -0.37 42.79
C THR A 127 -13.05 -1.26 41.92
N MET A 128 -12.66 -2.44 42.40
CA MET A 128 -11.86 -3.39 41.61
C MET A 128 -12.67 -3.96 40.44
N ILE A 129 -13.95 -4.31 40.66
CA ILE A 129 -14.86 -4.78 39.61
C ILE A 129 -15.05 -3.71 38.54
N GLU A 130 -15.26 -2.45 38.93
CA GLU A 130 -15.44 -1.34 37.98
C GLU A 130 -14.21 -1.12 37.10
N ARG A 131 -13.01 -1.15 37.68
CA ARG A 131 -11.75 -1.06 36.91
C ARG A 131 -11.53 -2.24 35.98
N ALA A 132 -11.86 -3.44 36.43
CA ALA A 132 -11.78 -4.64 35.60
C ALA A 132 -12.76 -4.57 34.41
N LEU A 133 -13.98 -4.11 34.64
CA LEU A 133 -14.99 -3.88 33.59
C LEU A 133 -14.56 -2.81 32.58
N ASP A 134 -13.99 -1.70 33.05
CA ASP A 134 -13.48 -0.64 32.17
C ASP A 134 -12.34 -1.15 31.27
N THR A 135 -11.44 -1.97 31.84
CA THR A 135 -10.37 -2.62 31.09
C THR A 135 -10.95 -3.57 30.03
N ILE A 136 -11.92 -4.41 30.38
CA ILE A 136 -12.59 -5.31 29.44
C ILE A 136 -13.24 -4.52 28.31
N ASN A 137 -13.94 -3.44 28.62
CA ASN A 137 -14.63 -2.62 27.62
C ASN A 137 -13.65 -1.94 26.66
N THR A 138 -12.55 -1.37 27.19
CA THR A 138 -11.50 -0.75 26.38
C THR A 138 -10.81 -1.79 25.48
N THR A 139 -10.44 -2.95 26.01
CA THR A 139 -9.82 -4.03 25.23
C THR A 139 -10.76 -4.59 24.17
N ALA A 140 -12.03 -4.79 24.49
CA ALA A 140 -13.03 -5.27 23.53
C ALA A 140 -13.28 -4.25 22.40
N SER A 141 -13.38 -2.96 22.73
CA SER A 141 -13.50 -1.88 21.74
C SER A 141 -12.30 -1.85 20.79
N ASN A 142 -11.08 -1.94 21.34
CA ASN A 142 -9.86 -1.96 20.53
C ASN A 142 -9.79 -3.22 19.65
N GLY A 143 -10.12 -4.40 20.20
CA GLY A 143 -10.16 -5.66 19.45
C GLY A 143 -11.18 -5.64 18.32
N MET A 144 -12.38 -5.07 18.55
CA MET A 144 -13.39 -4.87 17.50
C MET A 144 -12.94 -3.86 16.44
N GLY A 145 -12.22 -2.81 16.84
CA GLY A 145 -11.58 -1.87 15.92
C GLY A 145 -10.62 -2.57 14.97
N MET A 146 -9.79 -3.48 15.49
CA MET A 146 -8.85 -4.26 14.68
C MET A 146 -9.52 -5.18 13.66
N VAL A 147 -10.64 -5.80 14.02
CA VAL A 147 -11.43 -6.62 13.08
C VAL A 147 -12.06 -5.76 11.99
N ASN A 148 -12.59 -4.59 12.34
CA ASN A 148 -13.18 -3.67 11.37
C ASN A 148 -12.14 -3.05 10.43
N ASP A 149 -10.94 -2.76 10.92
CA ASP A 149 -9.83 -2.27 10.11
C ASP A 149 -9.36 -3.35 9.11
N GLU A 150 -9.32 -4.61 9.53
CA GLU A 150 -9.04 -5.73 8.62
C GLU A 150 -10.13 -5.85 7.54
N MET A 151 -11.41 -5.88 7.93
CA MET A 151 -12.51 -6.00 6.98
C MET A 151 -12.59 -4.80 6.00
N ARG A 152 -12.22 -3.59 6.44
CA ARG A 152 -12.09 -2.42 5.55
C ARG A 152 -10.88 -2.51 4.62
N GLY A 153 -9.86 -3.28 4.96
CA GLY A 153 -8.72 -3.57 4.09
C GLY A 153 -9.04 -4.57 2.98
N GLU A 154 -10.14 -5.33 3.12
CA GLU A 154 -10.62 -6.32 2.15
C GLU A 154 -11.63 -5.77 1.12
N GLU A 155 -12.18 -4.56 1.31
CA GLU A 155 -13.08 -3.85 0.38
C GLU A 155 -12.33 -2.99 -0.67
#